data_AF-A0A6P4EB66-F1
#
_entry.id   AF-A0A6P4EB66-F1
#
_cell.length_a   1.000
_cell.length_b   1.000
_cell.length_c   1.000
_cell.angle_alpha   90.00
_cell.angle_beta   90.00
_cell.angle_gamma   90.00
#
_symmetry.space_group_name_H-M   'P 1'
#
loop_
_entity.id
_entity.type
_entity.pdbx_description
1 polymer ?
#
loop_
_entity_poly.entity_id
_entity_poly.type
_entity_poly.pdbx_seq_one_letter_code
_entity_poly.pdbx_strand_id
1 'polypeptide(L)'
;MSFVLVAVVSGTNRTTTRAPTTIESIVIRVPPPRPLCIRPPQCIPQSPRVCGRFPNGDCQRFDNICTLLALNRQRTPLQVVHTRELDCRGIRAVGGAHRRPCYHPCPARPVICRRTPPEKEICVRTRNLQSCKLLANNCQLLNQNCHARPRNNWHRTDRRHCGKRQVGDKPDVCVKLPTPVTLPTLRPLH
;
A
#
# COMPACT_ATOMS: atom_id res chain seq x y z
N MET A 1 -24.47 62.14 -27.06
CA MET A 1 -24.74 62.37 -25.63
C MET A 1 -26.08 63.06 -25.49
N SER A 2 -27.08 62.35 -24.96
CA SER A 2 -28.19 62.87 -24.14
C SER A 2 -29.19 61.72 -23.95
N PHE A 3 -29.25 61.21 -22.72
CA PHE A 3 -30.35 60.42 -22.20
C PHE A 3 -31.49 61.38 -21.83
N VAL A 4 -32.76 60.97 -21.98
CA VAL A 4 -33.79 61.00 -20.90
C VAL A 4 -34.95 60.09 -21.32
N LEU A 5 -35.26 59.12 -20.45
CA LEU A 5 -36.45 58.26 -20.50
C LEU A 5 -37.70 59.04 -20.08
N VAL A 6 -38.78 58.86 -20.84
CA VAL A 6 -40.13 59.36 -20.56
C VAL A 6 -40.75 58.56 -19.41
N ALA A 7 -41.26 59.27 -18.40
CA ALA A 7 -42.12 58.72 -17.36
C ALA A 7 -43.57 58.69 -17.84
N VAL A 8 -44.30 57.60 -17.59
CA VAL A 8 -45.77 57.62 -17.53
C VAL A 8 -46.23 56.84 -16.31
N VAL A 9 -46.87 57.58 -15.42
CA VAL A 9 -47.58 57.15 -14.21
C VAL A 9 -48.98 56.70 -14.60
N SER A 10 -49.46 55.61 -14.00
CA SER A 10 -50.88 55.30 -13.78
C SER A 10 -50.92 54.15 -12.79
N GLY A 11 -51.71 54.11 -11.72
CA GLY A 11 -52.77 54.95 -11.20
C GLY A 11 -53.34 54.10 -10.07
N THR A 12 -53.39 54.66 -8.87
CA THR A 12 -53.77 54.01 -7.61
C THR A 12 -55.26 53.71 -7.53
N ASN A 13 -55.63 52.55 -6.97
CA ASN A 13 -56.80 52.43 -6.11
C ASN A 13 -56.49 51.40 -5.01
N ARG A 14 -56.11 51.90 -3.83
CA ARG A 14 -55.86 51.10 -2.64
C ARG A 14 -56.93 51.43 -1.61
N THR A 15 -57.93 50.57 -1.53
CA THR A 15 -58.93 50.58 -0.46
C THR A 15 -58.24 50.24 0.85
N THR A 16 -58.32 51.15 1.81
CA THR A 16 -57.76 51.01 3.15
C THR A 16 -58.61 50.04 3.96
N THR A 17 -58.05 48.89 4.32
CA THR A 17 -58.60 48.06 5.42
C THR A 17 -57.46 47.70 6.36
N ARG A 18 -57.53 48.26 7.56
CA ARG A 18 -56.60 48.06 8.68
C ARG A 18 -56.99 46.75 9.40
N ALA A 19 -56.04 45.84 9.58
CA ALA A 19 -56.20 44.62 10.37
C ALA A 19 -54.83 44.19 10.94
N PRO A 20 -54.77 43.36 11.99
CA PRO A 20 -54.14 43.70 13.26
C PRO A 20 -52.71 43.14 13.39
N THR A 21 -52.00 43.66 14.39
CA THR A 21 -50.69 43.21 14.86
C THR A 21 -50.67 41.71 15.22
N THR A 22 -49.99 40.91 14.40
CA THR A 22 -49.69 39.50 14.69
C THR A 22 -48.20 39.38 14.96
N ILE A 23 -47.84 38.79 16.09
CA ILE A 23 -46.47 38.49 16.52
C ILE A 23 -45.83 37.57 15.47
N GLU A 24 -44.83 38.05 14.74
CA GLU A 24 -44.03 37.22 13.82
C GLU A 24 -43.16 36.27 14.65
N SER A 25 -43.60 35.02 14.79
CA SER A 25 -42.73 33.93 15.20
C SER A 25 -41.60 33.79 14.18
N ILE A 26 -40.35 33.97 14.62
CA ILE A 26 -39.15 33.75 13.80
C ILE A 26 -39.11 32.26 13.41
N VAL A 27 -39.50 31.95 12.18
CA VAL A 27 -39.35 30.61 11.60
C VAL A 27 -37.88 30.40 11.27
N ILE A 28 -37.14 29.72 12.15
CA ILE A 28 -35.80 29.21 11.84
C ILE A 28 -35.98 28.14 10.76
N ARG A 29 -35.81 28.52 9.48
CA ARG A 29 -35.75 27.57 8.38
C ARG A 29 -34.45 26.77 8.50
N VAL A 30 -34.52 25.61 9.14
CA VAL A 30 -33.44 24.62 9.13
C VAL A 30 -33.21 24.23 7.66
N PRO A 31 -32.00 24.43 7.09
CA PRO A 31 -31.72 24.01 5.74
C PRO A 31 -31.95 22.50 5.60
N PRO A 32 -32.54 22.03 4.49
CA PRO A 32 -32.69 20.59 4.28
C PRO A 32 -31.33 19.91 4.37
N PRO A 33 -31.25 18.68 4.93
CA PRO A 33 -30.00 17.94 4.99
C PRO A 33 -29.45 17.84 3.57
N ARG A 34 -28.23 18.33 3.36
CA ARG A 34 -27.57 18.23 2.06
C ARG A 34 -27.52 16.74 1.70
N PRO A 35 -27.89 16.35 0.46
CA PRO A 35 -27.78 14.95 0.06
C PRO A 35 -26.32 14.53 0.27
N LEU A 36 -26.12 13.46 1.03
CA LEU A 36 -24.81 12.85 1.16
C LEU A 36 -24.39 12.42 -0.24
N CYS A 37 -23.32 13.01 -0.77
CA CYS A 37 -22.70 12.56 -2.01
C CYS A 37 -22.06 11.19 -1.76
N ILE A 38 -22.87 10.13 -1.81
CA ILE A 38 -22.41 8.75 -1.68
C ILE A 38 -21.81 8.38 -3.03
N ARG A 39 -20.48 8.21 -3.05
CA ARG A 39 -19.80 7.69 -4.22
C ARG A 39 -20.31 6.27 -4.50
N PRO A 40 -20.76 5.94 -5.73
CA PRO A 40 -21.25 4.61 -6.04
C PRO A 40 -20.18 3.54 -5.74
N PRO A 41 -20.58 2.33 -5.34
CA PRO A 41 -19.65 1.24 -5.10
C PRO A 41 -18.89 0.91 -6.39
N GLN A 42 -17.57 1.11 -6.39
CA GLN A 42 -16.72 0.82 -7.56
C GLN A 42 -16.37 -0.68 -7.67
N CYS A 43 -16.86 -1.50 -6.75
CA CYS A 43 -16.50 -2.90 -6.63
C CYS A 43 -17.53 -3.66 -5.79
N ILE A 44 -17.54 -4.99 -5.92
CA ILE A 44 -18.45 -5.88 -5.21
C ILE A 44 -17.66 -6.58 -4.09
N PRO A 45 -18.15 -6.64 -2.83
CA PRO A 45 -17.44 -7.29 -1.72
C PRO A 45 -17.09 -8.76 -1.95
N GLN A 46 -17.88 -9.45 -2.78
CA GLN A 46 -17.70 -10.87 -3.14
C GLN A 46 -16.74 -11.08 -4.30
N SER A 47 -16.13 -10.03 -4.84
CA SER A 47 -15.09 -10.17 -5.86
C SER A 47 -13.97 -11.10 -5.38
N PRO A 48 -13.34 -11.86 -6.28
CA PRO A 48 -12.28 -12.79 -5.91
C PRO A 48 -11.09 -12.05 -5.29
N ARG A 49 -10.24 -12.82 -4.60
CA ARG A 49 -8.95 -12.34 -4.11
C ARG A 49 -8.11 -11.83 -5.26
N VAL A 50 -7.34 -10.78 -4.97
CA VAL A 50 -6.47 -10.14 -5.97
C VAL A 50 -5.05 -9.97 -5.45
N CYS A 51 -4.09 -9.90 -6.36
CA CYS A 51 -2.71 -9.57 -6.06
C CYS A 51 -2.49 -8.06 -6.25
N GLY A 52 -1.88 -7.41 -5.26
CA GLY A 52 -1.46 -6.01 -5.38
C GLY A 52 0.04 -5.84 -5.16
N ARG A 53 0.65 -4.97 -5.96
CA ARG A 53 2.06 -4.62 -5.93
C ARG A 53 2.25 -3.24 -5.32
N PHE A 54 3.15 -3.14 -4.35
CA PHE A 54 3.54 -1.90 -3.69
C PHE A 54 4.68 -1.21 -4.45
N PRO A 55 4.88 0.10 -4.26
CA PRO A 55 5.99 0.85 -4.87
C PRO A 55 7.38 0.31 -4.52
N ASN A 56 7.52 -0.31 -3.34
CA ASN A 56 8.76 -0.94 -2.91
C ASN A 56 9.08 -2.26 -3.63
N GLY A 57 8.19 -2.72 -4.52
CA GLY A 57 8.34 -3.95 -5.30
C GLY A 57 7.81 -5.21 -4.61
N ASP A 58 7.23 -5.09 -3.42
CA ASP A 58 6.58 -6.20 -2.75
C ASP A 58 5.16 -6.44 -3.28
N CYS A 59 4.74 -7.69 -3.21
CA CYS A 59 3.38 -8.13 -3.49
C CYS A 59 2.66 -8.54 -2.21
N GLN A 60 1.33 -8.42 -2.22
CA GLN A 60 0.44 -8.85 -1.17
C GLN A 60 -0.87 -9.34 -1.78
N ARG A 61 -1.46 -10.38 -1.20
CA ARG A 61 -2.85 -10.75 -1.52
C ARG A 61 -3.82 -9.90 -0.72
N PHE A 62 -4.91 -9.55 -1.37
CA PHE A 62 -6.05 -8.82 -0.85
C PHE A 62 -7.28 -9.71 -0.85
N ASP A 63 -8.19 -9.52 0.09
CA ASP A 63 -9.43 -10.31 0.18
C ASP A 63 -10.24 -10.18 -1.10
N ASN A 64 -10.27 -8.97 -1.64
CA ASN A 64 -10.93 -8.62 -2.89
C ASN A 64 -10.39 -7.28 -3.43
N ILE A 65 -10.82 -6.91 -4.63
CA ILE A 65 -10.44 -5.63 -5.25
C ILE A 65 -10.89 -4.41 -4.42
N CYS A 66 -11.99 -4.50 -3.67
CA CYS A 66 -12.45 -3.40 -2.81
C CYS A 66 -11.43 -3.04 -1.74
N THR A 67 -10.85 -4.03 -1.08
CA THR A 67 -9.84 -3.80 -0.04
C THR A 67 -8.59 -3.09 -0.59
N LEU A 68 -8.15 -3.46 -1.80
CA LEU A 68 -7.05 -2.78 -2.48
C LEU A 68 -7.43 -1.32 -2.82
N LEU A 69 -8.59 -1.10 -3.42
CA LEU A 69 -9.06 0.25 -3.76
C LEU A 69 -9.24 1.12 -2.51
N ALA A 70 -9.70 0.55 -1.39
CA ALA A 70 -9.86 1.26 -0.13
C ALA A 70 -8.53 1.82 0.38
N LEU A 71 -7.43 1.07 0.28
CA LEU A 71 -6.09 1.55 0.67
C LEU A 71 -5.60 2.71 -0.20
N ASN A 72 -5.95 2.74 -1.47
CA ASN A 72 -5.59 3.83 -2.38
C ASN A 72 -6.49 5.06 -2.26
N ARG A 73 -7.60 4.97 -1.51
CA ARG A 73 -8.50 6.10 -1.25
C ARG A 73 -8.23 6.83 0.06
N GLN A 74 -7.33 6.29 0.89
CA GLN A 74 -6.93 6.95 2.14
C GLN A 74 -6.24 8.29 1.85
N ARG A 75 -6.22 9.20 2.84
CA ARG A 75 -5.55 10.50 2.72
C ARG A 75 -4.09 10.38 2.29
N THR A 76 -3.43 9.30 2.71
CA THR A 76 -2.10 8.92 2.27
C THR A 76 -2.18 7.59 1.52
N PRO A 77 -2.36 7.62 0.19
CA PRO A 77 -2.54 6.39 -0.57
C PRO A 77 -1.25 5.58 -0.60
N LEU A 78 -1.37 4.26 -0.37
CA LEU A 78 -0.22 3.35 -0.43
C LEU A 78 0.24 3.02 -1.87
N GLN A 79 -0.42 3.61 -2.88
CA GLN A 79 -0.10 3.47 -4.30
C GLN A 79 0.03 2.00 -4.74
N VAL A 80 -0.86 1.15 -4.23
CA VAL A 80 -0.86 -0.28 -4.53
C VAL A 80 -1.48 -0.49 -5.90
N VAL A 81 -0.75 -1.12 -6.82
CA VAL A 81 -1.24 -1.42 -8.17
C VAL A 81 -1.76 -2.85 -8.21
N HIS A 82 -2.98 -3.06 -8.70
CA HIS A 82 -3.48 -4.40 -8.99
C HIS A 82 -2.59 -5.06 -10.06
N THR A 83 -2.10 -6.26 -9.80
CA THR A 83 -1.17 -6.98 -10.68
C THR A 83 -1.65 -8.40 -10.98
N ARG A 84 -0.90 -9.13 -11.80
CA ARG A 84 -1.20 -10.52 -12.15
C ARG A 84 -1.15 -11.41 -10.92
N GLU A 85 -2.08 -12.34 -10.85
CA GLU A 85 -2.16 -13.34 -9.77
C GLU A 85 -0.85 -14.15 -9.62
N LEU A 86 -0.14 -14.39 -10.72
CA LEU A 86 1.14 -15.08 -10.74
C LEU A 86 2.21 -14.38 -9.88
N ASP A 87 2.15 -13.06 -9.74
CA ASP A 87 3.11 -12.29 -8.95
C ASP A 87 2.95 -12.59 -7.45
N CYS A 88 1.77 -13.05 -7.03
CA CYS A 88 1.49 -13.51 -5.67
C CYS A 88 1.59 -15.03 -5.52
N ARG A 89 2.20 -15.77 -6.47
CA ARG A 89 2.28 -17.25 -6.42
C ARG A 89 2.85 -17.81 -5.11
N GLY A 90 3.79 -17.11 -4.49
CA GLY A 90 4.42 -17.50 -3.21
C GLY A 90 3.67 -17.04 -1.95
N ILE A 91 2.62 -16.22 -2.10
CA ILE A 91 1.88 -15.60 -1.01
C ILE A 91 0.55 -16.35 -0.90
N ARG A 92 0.35 -17.18 0.12
CA ARG A 92 -0.89 -17.97 0.26
C ARG A 92 -1.99 -17.24 1.03
N ALA A 93 -1.61 -16.43 2.00
CA ALA A 93 -2.53 -15.74 2.90
C ALA A 93 -2.70 -14.27 2.53
N VAL A 94 -3.81 -13.69 2.97
CA VAL A 94 -4.17 -12.28 2.74
C VAL A 94 -3.59 -11.39 3.85
N GLY A 95 -3.26 -10.16 3.51
CA GLY A 95 -2.90 -9.13 4.49
C GLY A 95 -1.39 -8.84 4.60
N GLY A 96 -1.07 -7.75 5.31
CA GLY A 96 0.27 -7.16 5.35
C GLY A 96 1.36 -8.07 5.92
N ALA A 97 1.01 -8.93 6.89
CA ALA A 97 1.97 -9.87 7.50
C ALA A 97 2.59 -10.86 6.49
N HIS A 98 1.85 -11.13 5.40
CA HIS A 98 2.27 -12.04 4.34
C HIS A 98 2.82 -11.33 3.10
N ARG A 99 3.04 -10.01 3.18
CA ARG A 99 3.70 -9.25 2.12
C ARG A 99 5.11 -9.81 1.89
N ARG A 100 5.45 -10.07 0.64
CA ARG A 100 6.75 -10.60 0.22
C ARG A 100 7.15 -9.95 -1.10
N PRO A 101 8.44 -9.99 -1.49
CA PRO A 101 8.83 -9.62 -2.84
C PRO A 101 7.98 -10.35 -3.88
N CYS A 102 7.52 -9.63 -4.92
CA CYS A 102 6.72 -10.22 -5.99
C CYS A 102 7.45 -11.40 -6.64
N TYR A 103 6.71 -12.43 -7.02
CA TYR A 103 7.25 -13.55 -7.78
C TYR A 103 7.74 -13.04 -9.13
N HIS A 104 8.99 -13.36 -9.46
CA HIS A 104 9.58 -13.09 -10.75
C HIS A 104 10.02 -14.43 -11.35
N PRO A 105 9.54 -14.79 -12.55
CA PRO A 105 9.97 -16.02 -13.19
C PRO A 105 11.48 -15.98 -13.43
N CYS A 106 12.11 -17.15 -13.33
CA CYS A 106 13.53 -17.25 -13.64
C CYS A 106 13.76 -16.91 -15.12
N PRO A 107 14.73 -16.04 -15.43
CA PRO A 107 15.13 -15.81 -16.81
C PRO A 107 15.63 -17.14 -17.41
N ALA A 108 15.48 -17.30 -18.73
CA ALA A 108 15.91 -18.54 -19.40
C ALA A 108 17.42 -18.80 -19.25
N ARG A 109 18.21 -17.73 -19.09
CA ARG A 109 19.67 -17.78 -18.93
C ARG A 109 20.11 -16.85 -17.80
N PRO A 110 21.26 -17.13 -17.15
CA PRO A 110 21.82 -16.22 -16.15
C PRO A 110 22.05 -14.83 -16.74
N VAL A 111 21.62 -13.81 -16.01
CA VAL A 111 21.75 -12.40 -16.43
C VAL A 111 23.09 -11.86 -15.97
N ILE A 112 23.78 -11.08 -16.80
CA ILE A 112 25.00 -10.38 -16.37
C ILE A 112 24.61 -9.28 -15.39
N CYS A 113 25.03 -9.45 -14.13
CA CYS A 113 24.71 -8.48 -13.08
C CYS A 113 25.67 -7.30 -13.13
N ARG A 114 25.12 -6.08 -13.11
CA ARG A 114 25.92 -4.86 -12.99
C ARG A 114 26.69 -4.88 -11.67
N ARG A 115 27.91 -4.32 -11.69
CA ARG A 115 28.67 -4.05 -10.46
C ARG A 115 27.95 -2.99 -9.66
N THR A 116 27.90 -3.17 -8.35
CA THR A 116 27.23 -2.28 -7.40
C THR A 116 28.18 -1.93 -6.26
N PRO A 117 28.03 -0.74 -5.65
CA PRO A 117 28.87 -0.35 -4.52
C PRO A 117 28.59 -1.22 -3.29
N PRO A 118 29.52 -1.28 -2.31
CA PRO A 118 29.40 -2.13 -1.11
C PRO A 118 28.11 -1.92 -0.30
N GLU A 119 27.56 -0.71 -0.31
CA GLU A 119 26.30 -0.37 0.36
C GLU A 119 25.08 -1.14 -0.19
N LYS A 120 25.16 -1.66 -1.41
CA LYS A 120 24.10 -2.44 -2.05
C LYS A 120 24.27 -3.95 -1.85
N GLU A 121 25.35 -4.37 -1.20
CA GLU A 121 25.59 -5.77 -0.86
C GLU A 121 24.49 -6.29 0.06
N ILE A 122 24.14 -7.56 -0.15
CA ILE A 122 23.07 -8.21 0.57
C ILE A 122 23.58 -9.49 1.19
N CYS A 123 23.28 -9.67 2.47
CA CYS A 123 23.46 -10.96 3.11
C CYS A 123 22.28 -11.85 2.79
N VAL A 124 22.56 -13.08 2.39
CA VAL A 124 21.54 -14.08 2.08
C VAL A 124 21.79 -15.34 2.90
N ARG A 125 20.71 -16.02 3.25
CA ARG A 125 20.69 -17.25 4.05
C ARG A 125 19.86 -18.31 3.34
N THR A 126 20.25 -19.56 3.47
CA THR A 126 19.48 -20.68 2.94
C THR A 126 18.19 -20.89 3.71
N ARG A 127 17.20 -21.53 3.09
CA ARG A 127 15.92 -21.83 3.72
C ARG A 127 16.03 -22.70 4.98
N ASN A 128 17.00 -23.62 5.02
CA ASN A 128 17.29 -24.43 6.21
C ASN A 128 18.09 -23.69 7.30
N LEU A 129 18.35 -22.40 7.09
CA LEU A 129 19.00 -21.51 8.05
C LEU A 129 20.46 -21.87 8.38
N GLN A 130 21.10 -22.78 7.64
CA GLN A 130 22.45 -23.25 7.96
C GLN A 130 23.57 -22.41 7.35
N SER A 131 23.43 -22.02 6.08
CA SER A 131 24.50 -21.31 5.37
C SER A 131 24.11 -19.90 4.96
N CYS A 132 25.11 -19.04 4.99
CA CYS A 132 25.04 -17.63 4.66
C CYS A 132 26.06 -17.30 3.58
N LYS A 133 25.72 -16.32 2.75
CA LYS A 133 26.60 -15.81 1.69
C LYS A 133 26.34 -14.32 1.50
N LEU A 134 27.39 -13.58 1.17
CA LEU A 134 27.27 -12.19 0.75
C LEU A 134 27.21 -12.10 -0.77
N LEU A 135 26.22 -11.36 -1.29
CA LEU A 135 26.05 -11.11 -2.72
C LEU A 135 26.08 -9.61 -2.97
N ALA A 136 26.51 -9.21 -4.17
CA ALA A 136 26.63 -7.80 -4.55
C ALA A 136 25.28 -7.08 -4.62
N ASN A 137 24.22 -7.77 -5.09
CA ASN A 137 22.91 -7.20 -5.32
C ASN A 137 21.82 -8.27 -5.58
N ASN A 138 20.59 -7.81 -5.85
CA ASN A 138 19.44 -8.67 -6.18
C ASN A 138 19.60 -9.47 -7.47
N CYS A 139 20.31 -8.96 -8.48
CA CYS A 139 20.51 -9.72 -9.72
C CYS A 139 21.31 -11.00 -9.42
N GLN A 140 22.36 -10.90 -8.60
CA GLN A 140 23.12 -12.08 -8.19
C GLN A 140 22.26 -13.06 -7.38
N LEU A 141 21.40 -12.57 -6.48
CA LEU A 141 20.46 -13.42 -5.75
C LEU A 141 19.50 -14.16 -6.69
N LEU A 142 18.94 -13.46 -7.68
CA LEU A 142 18.06 -14.06 -8.68
C LEU A 142 18.80 -15.17 -9.45
N ASN A 143 20.00 -14.87 -9.95
CA ASN A 143 20.81 -15.86 -10.66
C ASN A 143 21.16 -17.08 -9.79
N GLN A 144 21.52 -16.86 -8.52
CA GLN A 144 21.82 -17.94 -7.58
C GLN A 144 20.58 -18.82 -7.35
N ASN A 145 19.40 -18.23 -7.17
CA ASN A 145 18.17 -18.98 -6.97
C ASN A 145 17.68 -19.71 -8.22
N CYS A 146 17.91 -19.14 -9.40
CA CYS A 146 17.43 -19.69 -10.65
C CYS A 146 18.35 -20.75 -11.26
N HIS A 147 19.66 -20.51 -11.21
CA HIS A 147 20.63 -21.25 -12.02
C HIS A 147 21.69 -21.99 -11.22
N ALA A 148 21.95 -21.64 -9.95
CA ALA A 148 22.95 -22.37 -9.16
C ALA A 148 22.46 -23.79 -8.81
N ARG A 149 23.42 -24.71 -8.77
CA ARG A 149 23.23 -26.10 -8.35
C ARG A 149 24.21 -26.40 -7.20
N PRO A 150 23.73 -26.96 -6.08
CA PRO A 150 22.34 -27.29 -5.74
C PRO A 150 21.44 -26.05 -5.53
N ARG A 151 20.12 -26.24 -5.67
CA ARG A 151 19.12 -25.16 -5.45
C ARG A 151 18.91 -24.94 -3.96
N ASN A 152 19.59 -23.94 -3.41
CA ASN A 152 19.57 -23.67 -1.96
C ASN A 152 18.49 -22.69 -1.51
N ASN A 153 17.70 -22.12 -2.45
CA ASN A 153 16.62 -21.15 -2.19
C ASN A 153 17.06 -20.09 -1.17
N TRP A 154 17.96 -19.23 -1.61
CA TRP A 154 18.52 -18.13 -0.83
C TRP A 154 17.46 -17.05 -0.58
N HIS A 155 17.45 -16.53 0.64
CA HIS A 155 16.59 -15.42 1.05
C HIS A 155 17.44 -14.33 1.70
N ARG A 156 17.05 -13.06 1.51
CA ARG A 156 17.71 -11.94 2.19
C ARG A 156 17.61 -12.09 3.71
N THR A 157 18.68 -11.76 4.41
CA THR A 157 18.75 -11.78 5.87
C THR A 157 19.55 -10.57 6.37
N ASP A 158 19.63 -10.41 7.69
CA ASP A 158 20.45 -9.40 8.34
C ASP A 158 21.94 -9.53 7.96
N ARG A 159 22.57 -8.40 7.58
CA ARG A 159 23.99 -8.32 7.22
C ARG A 159 24.91 -8.92 8.28
N ARG A 160 24.54 -8.83 9.55
CA ARG A 160 25.31 -9.35 10.70
C ARG A 160 25.49 -10.87 10.63
N HIS A 161 24.55 -11.62 10.05
CA HIS A 161 24.69 -13.07 9.87
C HIS A 161 25.82 -13.46 8.92
N CYS A 162 26.19 -12.59 7.98
CA CYS A 162 27.30 -12.86 7.07
C CYS A 162 28.67 -12.53 7.70
N GLY A 163 28.74 -11.79 8.81
CA GLY A 163 30.00 -11.42 9.46
C GLY A 163 30.95 -10.65 8.53
N LYS A 164 32.24 -11.00 8.57
CA LYS A 164 33.32 -10.36 7.79
C LYS A 164 33.43 -10.85 6.33
N ARG A 165 32.46 -11.61 5.83
CA ARG A 165 32.47 -12.13 4.45
C ARG A 165 32.45 -11.02 3.42
N GLN A 166 33.00 -11.32 2.25
CA GLN A 166 33.05 -10.47 1.07
C GLN A 166 32.25 -11.07 -0.08
N VAL A 167 31.95 -10.25 -1.08
CA VAL A 167 31.29 -10.69 -2.31
C VAL A 167 32.22 -11.62 -3.08
N GLY A 168 31.73 -12.82 -3.40
CA GLY A 168 32.51 -13.84 -4.12
C GLY A 168 32.90 -15.03 -3.26
N ASP A 169 32.92 -14.84 -1.93
CA ASP A 169 33.17 -15.93 -0.98
C ASP A 169 32.19 -17.09 -1.19
N LYS A 170 32.69 -18.31 -0.95
CA LYS A 170 31.86 -19.50 -0.95
C LYS A 170 30.84 -19.42 0.21
N PRO A 171 29.65 -20.03 0.06
CA PRO A 171 28.70 -20.10 1.17
C PRO A 171 29.29 -20.86 2.34
N ASP A 172 29.01 -20.39 3.55
CA ASP A 172 29.57 -20.94 4.80
C ASP A 172 28.57 -20.74 5.97
N VAL A 173 28.85 -21.30 7.14
CA VAL A 173 27.95 -21.31 8.30
C VAL A 173 27.61 -19.89 8.75
N CYS A 174 26.32 -19.60 8.92
CA CYS A 174 25.87 -18.29 9.39
C CYS A 174 26.44 -17.92 10.76
N VAL A 175 26.80 -16.66 10.97
CA VAL A 175 27.12 -16.13 12.29
C VAL A 175 25.85 -16.16 13.16
N LYS A 176 25.97 -16.75 14.35
CA LYS A 176 24.90 -16.77 15.35
C LYS A 176 24.78 -15.37 15.97
N LEU A 177 23.61 -14.76 15.85
CA LEU A 177 23.33 -13.49 16.50
C LEU A 177 22.74 -13.74 17.90
N PRO A 178 23.03 -12.88 18.89
CA PRO A 178 22.37 -12.95 20.18
C PRO A 178 20.86 -12.89 19.99
N THR A 179 20.14 -13.84 20.58
CA THR A 179 18.67 -13.79 20.59
C THR A 179 18.27 -12.66 21.53
N PRO A 180 17.42 -11.70 21.11
CA PRO A 180 16.91 -10.71 22.04
C PRO A 180 16.18 -11.42 23.17
N VAL A 181 16.70 -11.27 24.40
CA VAL A 181 16.04 -11.76 25.61
C VAL A 181 14.71 -11.00 25.68
N THR A 182 13.62 -11.70 25.41
CA THR A 182 12.29 -11.11 25.61
C THR A 182 12.07 -11.14 27.11
N LEU A 183 12.32 -10.01 27.78
CA LEU A 183 11.91 -9.84 29.18
C LEU A 183 10.41 -10.13 29.25
N PRO A 184 9.96 -11.01 30.16
CA PRO A 184 8.53 -11.24 30.32
C PRO A 184 7.89 -9.92 30.71
N THR A 185 7.04 -9.40 29.82
CA THR A 185 6.17 -8.27 30.13
C THR A 185 5.34 -8.67 31.34
N LEU A 186 5.72 -8.15 32.51
CA LEU A 186 4.89 -8.19 33.72
C LEU A 186 3.58 -7.51 33.34
N ARG A 187 2.51 -8.30 33.17
CA ARG A 187 1.15 -7.78 33.06
C ARG A 187 0.83 -7.09 34.39
N PRO A 188 0.43 -5.81 34.39
CA PRO A 188 -0.20 -5.24 35.57
C PRO A 188 -1.51 -6.00 35.80
N LEU A 189 -1.64 -6.61 36.98
CA LEU A 189 -2.93 -7.03 37.50
C LEU A 189 -3.70 -5.76 37.83
N HIS A 190 -4.78 -5.52 37.11
CA HIS A 190 -5.85 -4.60 37.48
C HIS A 190 -7.16 -5.38 37.48
#